data_AF-A0AA35Q3K9-F1
#
_entry.id   AF-A0AA35Q3K9-F1
#
_cell.length_a   1.000
_cell.length_b   1.000
_cell.length_c   1.000
_cell.angle_alpha   90.00
_cell.angle_beta   90.00
_cell.angle_gamma   90.00
#
_symmetry.space_group_name_H-M   'P 1'
#
loop_
_entity.id
_entity.type
_entity.pdbx_description
1 polymer ?
#
loop_
_entity_poly.entity_id
_entity_poly.type
_entity_poly.pdbx_seq_one_letter_code
_entity_poly.pdbx_strand_id
1 'polypeptide(L)'
;MPNMLDESHEKGDAARQENGADSKAAPSPATSDVHYNPLKPRRLTRAVTDGARRLSGKTMVSRRSTLHSDRDITVDLSWYSLWLSSRVQNLPPAYRQITLDGKQILEPGVIHRFMDKVGQYVKDRKGLSVDNIIEYLQSTNSIDHSDSKSLNCVRGLIFSILGWQSMLYQPDLTIGPSTQLAIYHDDTLPDSRLVFFTYKMSTNLCDRPLFALLKGFGNLLPAGYQPPQETSVLSKKAVASWIPLYPSDVNAYLLTTLLGVRFRWVDSIALHLDFDKSSRTLSLFCFPSICASQLRDGGSIFAFASMEAEAADPRANESDITHLLGEILLSYRLLFGQSKKSRKVFRQTFDPQKLPCPQPDTLLAVLCSQKQVPAKLGDFPLPVDRHIYYAARDFSVLHDRVELLFKELNGTRPKSISGLLKDRRDTLQFWTFWLVGIFGSLSVTLTFAQVVMQAYQVSQGN
;
A
#
# COMPACT_ATOMS: atom_id res chain seq x y z
N MET A 1 -44.53 17.47 -50.27
CA MET A 1 -45.39 18.48 -50.93
C MET A 1 -46.33 19.07 -49.88
N PRO A 2 -46.60 20.38 -49.92
CA PRO A 2 -46.28 21.31 -48.82
C PRO A 2 -47.42 22.26 -48.41
N ASN A 3 -47.24 22.99 -47.31
CA ASN A 3 -47.39 24.47 -47.18
C ASN A 3 -47.15 24.86 -45.70
N MET A 4 -46.21 25.77 -45.35
CA MET A 4 -46.24 27.24 -45.51
C MET A 4 -47.47 27.85 -44.84
N LEU A 5 -47.47 28.95 -44.09
CA LEU A 5 -46.55 29.95 -43.53
C LEU A 5 -47.53 30.85 -42.74
N ASP A 6 -47.17 31.45 -41.60
CA ASP A 6 -47.09 32.91 -41.53
C ASP A 6 -46.51 33.42 -40.21
N GLU A 7 -45.72 34.47 -40.34
CA GLU A 7 -45.06 35.26 -39.31
C GLU A 7 -45.91 36.49 -38.93
N SER A 8 -45.75 37.00 -37.71
CA SER A 8 -45.83 38.43 -37.39
C SER A 8 -45.25 38.65 -35.99
N HIS A 9 -44.05 39.24 -35.89
CA HIS A 9 -43.79 40.67 -35.66
C HIS A 9 -44.08 41.16 -34.23
N GLU A 10 -43.04 41.41 -33.43
CA GLU A 10 -42.91 42.71 -32.74
C GLU A 10 -41.46 43.01 -32.35
N LYS A 11 -41.03 44.23 -32.73
CA LYS A 11 -39.74 44.87 -32.47
C LYS A 11 -39.85 45.75 -31.23
N GLY A 12 -38.76 45.90 -30.48
CA GLY A 12 -38.64 46.91 -29.44
C GLY A 12 -37.20 47.15 -29.01
N ASP A 13 -36.48 47.94 -29.80
CA ASP A 13 -35.23 48.61 -29.40
C ASP A 13 -35.56 49.84 -28.54
N ALA A 14 -34.84 50.06 -27.42
CA ALA A 14 -34.59 51.42 -26.91
C ALA A 14 -33.43 51.49 -25.90
N ALA A 15 -32.40 52.22 -26.33
CA ALA A 15 -31.71 53.28 -25.61
C ALA A 15 -30.91 52.98 -24.33
N ARG A 16 -29.62 52.78 -24.60
CA ARG A 16 -28.44 53.12 -23.79
C ARG A 16 -28.42 54.62 -23.45
N GLN A 17 -28.25 54.96 -22.16
CA GLN A 17 -27.90 56.32 -21.72
C GLN A 17 -26.75 56.27 -20.70
N GLU A 18 -25.63 56.87 -21.10
CA GLU A 18 -24.46 57.16 -20.29
C GLU A 18 -24.72 58.35 -19.35
N ASN A 19 -24.18 58.26 -18.13
CA ASN A 19 -23.68 59.32 -17.23
C ASN A 19 -23.10 58.58 -16.01
N GLY A 20 -21.87 58.73 -15.53
CA GLY A 20 -20.92 59.83 -15.62
C GLY A 20 -20.65 60.38 -14.21
N ALA A 21 -19.53 59.95 -13.60
CA ALA A 21 -18.84 60.51 -12.42
C ALA A 21 -19.64 60.51 -11.07
N ASP A 22 -19.07 60.39 -9.86
CA ASP A 22 -17.72 60.64 -9.40
C ASP A 22 -17.50 60.03 -8.00
N SER A 23 -16.26 59.63 -7.72
CA SER A 23 -15.56 59.66 -6.41
C SER A 23 -16.21 59.13 -5.12
N LYS A 24 -15.61 58.06 -4.54
CA LYS A 24 -14.88 58.14 -3.25
C LYS A 24 -14.25 56.81 -2.79
N ALA A 25 -12.94 56.90 -2.55
CA ALA A 25 -12.15 56.25 -1.49
C ALA A 25 -12.14 54.71 -1.38
N ALA A 26 -11.11 54.11 -1.99
CA ALA A 26 -10.59 52.80 -1.60
C ALA A 26 -9.55 52.96 -0.49
N PRO A 27 -9.57 52.13 0.58
CA PRO A 27 -8.43 52.00 1.49
C PRO A 27 -7.44 50.94 0.97
N SER A 28 -6.17 51.32 0.90
CA SER A 28 -5.04 50.43 0.61
C SER A 28 -4.93 49.28 1.62
N PRO A 29 -4.45 48.10 1.19
CA PRO A 29 -4.16 47.00 2.10
C PRO A 29 -2.87 47.30 2.88
N ALA A 30 -3.00 47.35 4.21
CA ALA A 30 -1.89 47.44 5.13
C ALA A 30 -1.02 46.18 5.04
N THR A 31 0.23 46.38 4.64
CA THR A 31 1.35 45.47 4.87
C THR A 31 1.61 45.37 6.37
N SER A 32 1.17 44.28 6.99
CA SER A 32 1.59 43.89 8.33
C SER A 32 2.86 43.05 8.25
N ASP A 33 4.00 43.73 8.36
CA ASP A 33 5.29 43.15 8.71
C ASP A 33 5.18 42.51 10.10
N VAL A 34 4.92 41.20 10.14
CA VAL A 34 5.11 40.40 11.34
C VAL A 34 6.51 39.80 11.28
N HIS A 35 7.43 40.50 11.94
CA HIS A 35 8.75 40.00 12.33
C HIS A 35 8.60 38.70 13.14
N TYR A 36 8.71 37.54 12.47
CA TYR A 36 8.89 36.26 13.16
C TYR A 36 10.35 36.11 13.55
N ASN A 37 10.62 36.24 14.86
CA ASN A 37 11.89 35.89 15.49
C ASN A 37 12.05 34.36 15.50
N PRO A 38 13.06 33.77 14.82
CA PRO A 38 13.36 32.37 15.00
C PRO A 38 14.05 32.17 16.36
N LEU A 39 13.35 31.54 17.30
CA LEU A 39 13.93 31.01 18.52
C LEU A 39 15.01 29.97 18.15
N LYS A 40 16.27 30.37 18.32
CA LYS A 40 17.45 29.51 18.25
C LYS A 40 17.32 28.37 19.27
N PRO A 41 17.47 27.08 18.87
CA PRO A 41 17.74 26.05 19.84
C PRO A 41 19.15 26.25 20.42
N ARG A 42 19.16 26.35 21.75
CA ARG A 42 20.29 26.62 22.65
C ARG A 42 21.33 25.50 22.51
N ARG A 43 22.56 25.87 22.10
CA ARG A 43 23.75 25.02 22.21
C ARG A 43 23.97 24.64 23.68
N LEU A 44 23.82 23.36 24.01
CA LEU A 44 24.37 22.77 25.21
C LEU A 44 25.71 22.13 24.85
N THR A 45 26.77 22.89 25.02
CA THR A 45 28.13 22.38 25.16
C THR A 45 28.31 21.87 26.58
N ARG A 46 28.55 20.56 26.76
CA ARG A 46 29.44 20.13 27.85
C ARG A 46 30.13 18.79 27.55
N ALA A 47 31.45 18.92 27.55
CA ALA A 47 32.46 18.01 28.09
C ALA A 47 32.71 16.64 27.41
N VAL A 48 33.80 16.66 26.65
CA VAL A 48 34.86 15.66 26.57
C VAL A 48 35.10 14.99 27.93
N THR A 49 34.94 13.67 27.98
CA THR A 49 35.81 12.79 28.77
C THR A 49 36.19 11.59 27.93
N ASP A 50 37.49 11.35 27.93
CA ASP A 50 38.21 10.29 27.26
C ASP A 50 37.85 8.89 27.76
N GLY A 51 38.02 7.93 26.86
CA GLY A 51 38.66 6.65 27.19
C GLY A 51 37.79 5.56 27.78
N ALA A 52 37.40 4.60 26.93
CA ALA A 52 37.85 3.21 27.10
C ALA A 52 37.31 2.32 25.97
N ARG A 53 38.26 1.70 25.26
CA ARG A 53 38.07 0.52 24.42
C ARG A 53 37.24 -0.53 25.16
N ARG A 54 36.19 -1.05 24.54
CA ARG A 54 35.81 -2.47 24.68
C ARG A 54 35.13 -2.94 23.40
N LEU A 55 35.80 -3.88 22.75
CA LEU A 55 35.29 -4.72 21.68
C LEU A 55 33.98 -5.37 22.14
N SER A 56 32.83 -4.87 21.65
CA SER A 56 31.55 -5.55 21.82
C SER A 56 31.29 -6.37 20.58
N GLY A 57 31.37 -7.69 20.75
CA GLY A 57 31.19 -8.68 19.71
C GLY A 57 29.84 -8.50 19.02
N LYS A 58 29.90 -8.41 17.70
CA LYS A 58 28.75 -8.66 16.83
C LYS A 58 28.22 -10.05 17.16
N THR A 59 27.13 -10.13 17.91
CA THR A 59 26.34 -11.35 18.04
C THR A 59 25.64 -11.54 16.71
N MET A 60 26.38 -12.15 15.79
CA MET A 60 25.89 -12.64 14.52
C MET A 60 24.93 -13.77 14.86
N VAL A 61 23.62 -13.50 14.87
CA VAL A 61 22.60 -14.56 14.81
C VAL A 61 22.61 -15.12 13.39
N SER A 62 23.69 -15.84 13.07
CA SER A 62 23.74 -16.80 11.98
C SER A 62 23.25 -18.13 12.55
N ARG A 63 21.95 -18.22 12.84
CA ARG A 63 21.31 -19.51 13.01
C ARG A 63 21.17 -20.12 11.61
N ARG A 64 22.24 -20.79 11.16
CA ARG A 64 22.13 -21.81 10.11
C ARG A 64 21.26 -22.92 10.69
N SER A 65 19.95 -22.80 10.53
CA SER A 65 19.03 -23.91 10.65
C SER A 65 19.13 -24.73 9.36
N THR A 66 20.13 -25.59 9.28
CA THR A 66 20.00 -26.83 8.51
C THR A 66 19.06 -27.74 9.30
N LEU A 67 17.76 -27.51 9.10
CA LEU A 67 16.69 -28.38 9.55
C LEU A 67 15.87 -28.70 8.30
N HIS A 68 16.28 -29.76 7.60
CA HIS A 68 15.35 -30.64 6.92
C HIS A 68 14.55 -31.34 8.03
N SER A 69 13.55 -30.64 8.55
CA SER A 69 12.45 -31.25 9.26
C SER A 69 11.23 -30.74 8.54
N ASP A 70 10.54 -31.68 7.91
CA ASP A 70 9.22 -31.57 7.30
C ASP A 70 8.19 -31.23 8.39
N ARG A 71 8.38 -30.08 9.04
CA ARG A 71 7.38 -29.52 9.93
C ARG A 71 6.34 -28.91 9.03
N ASP A 72 5.13 -29.44 9.10
CA ASP A 72 3.93 -28.79 8.58
C ASP A 72 3.95 -27.34 9.05
N ILE A 73 4.35 -26.44 8.15
CA ILE A 73 4.36 -25.02 8.45
C ILE A 73 2.88 -24.63 8.37
N THR A 74 2.28 -24.34 9.52
CA THR A 74 0.89 -23.86 9.61
C THR A 74 0.85 -22.33 9.53
N VAL A 75 -0.32 -21.77 9.21
CA VAL A 75 -0.56 -20.32 9.29
C VAL A 75 -0.47 -19.90 10.75
N ASP A 76 0.63 -19.25 11.13
CA ASP A 76 0.87 -18.74 12.48
C ASP A 76 0.34 -17.32 12.63
N LEU A 77 -0.64 -17.15 13.52
CA LEU A 77 -1.24 -15.86 13.88
C LEU A 77 -0.90 -15.43 15.31
N SER A 78 0.13 -15.99 15.95
CA SER A 78 0.47 -15.66 17.35
C SER A 78 0.80 -14.17 17.54
N TRP A 79 1.28 -13.50 16.48
CA TRP A 79 1.55 -12.07 16.47
C TRP A 79 0.27 -11.22 16.59
N TYR A 80 -0.88 -11.73 16.13
CA TYR A 80 -2.12 -10.96 16.04
C TYR A 80 -2.67 -10.60 17.41
N SER A 81 -2.65 -11.54 18.37
CA SER A 81 -3.13 -11.28 19.74
C SER A 81 -2.27 -10.25 20.46
N LEU A 82 -0.95 -10.29 20.27
CA LEU A 82 -0.01 -9.31 20.82
C LEU A 82 -0.21 -7.92 20.20
N TRP A 83 -0.35 -7.87 18.88
CA TRP A 83 -0.63 -6.63 18.15
C TRP A 83 -1.97 -6.02 18.61
N LEU A 84 -3.03 -6.82 18.68
CA LEU A 84 -4.35 -6.38 19.10
C LEU A 84 -4.34 -5.89 20.55
N SER A 85 -3.67 -6.60 21.45
CA SER A 85 -3.51 -6.19 22.85
C SER A 85 -2.86 -4.80 22.95
N SER A 86 -1.85 -4.52 22.13
CA SER A 86 -1.23 -3.20 22.06
C SER A 86 -2.22 -2.11 21.59
N ARG A 87 -3.08 -2.41 20.61
CA ARG A 87 -4.13 -1.47 20.16
C ARG A 87 -5.16 -1.20 21.24
N VAL A 88 -5.62 -2.23 21.93
CA VAL A 88 -6.63 -2.14 22.99
C VAL A 88 -6.11 -1.37 24.22
N GLN A 89 -4.84 -1.56 24.60
CA GLN A 89 -4.22 -0.81 25.69
C GLN A 89 -4.15 0.71 25.40
N ASN A 90 -4.03 1.08 24.13
CA ASN A 90 -3.98 2.46 23.68
C ASN A 90 -5.36 3.09 23.40
N LEU A 91 -6.46 2.43 23.81
CA LEU A 91 -7.80 2.99 23.65
C LEU A 91 -7.96 4.30 24.42
N PRO A 92 -8.59 5.34 23.82
CA PRO A 92 -8.93 6.57 24.52
C PRO A 92 -9.90 6.34 25.68
N PRO A 93 -9.93 7.22 26.70
CA PRO A 93 -10.78 7.07 27.88
C PRO A 93 -12.28 6.89 27.59
N ALA A 94 -12.79 7.53 26.53
CA ALA A 94 -14.19 7.42 26.13
C ALA A 94 -14.61 5.98 25.77
N TYR A 95 -13.70 5.21 25.17
CA TYR A 95 -13.95 3.81 24.80
C TYR A 95 -13.75 2.85 25.98
N ARG A 96 -12.94 3.24 26.96
CA ARG A 96 -12.67 2.41 28.16
C ARG A 96 -13.87 2.29 29.09
N GLN A 97 -14.84 3.19 28.96
CA GLN A 97 -16.07 3.18 29.77
C GLN A 97 -17.14 2.25 29.19
N ILE A 98 -16.95 1.74 27.97
CA ILE A 98 -17.90 0.83 27.32
C ILE A 98 -17.82 -0.54 28.02
N THR A 99 -18.98 -1.00 28.48
CA THR A 99 -19.20 -2.34 29.02
C THR A 99 -19.55 -3.30 27.88
N LEU A 100 -18.85 -4.43 27.82
CA LEU A 100 -19.08 -5.51 26.86
C LEU A 100 -19.38 -6.79 27.65
N ASP A 101 -20.55 -7.39 27.44
CA ASP A 101 -21.04 -8.53 28.25
C ASP A 101 -20.98 -8.24 29.77
N GLY A 102 -21.29 -7.01 30.18
CA GLY A 102 -21.24 -6.57 31.59
C GLY A 102 -19.82 -6.40 32.17
N LYS A 103 -18.78 -6.50 31.34
CA LYS A 103 -17.37 -6.40 31.74
C LYS A 103 -16.67 -5.23 31.07
N GLN A 104 -15.60 -4.73 31.67
CA GLN A 104 -14.82 -3.64 31.09
C GLN A 104 -14.00 -4.13 29.89
N ILE A 105 -13.89 -3.31 28.84
CA ILE A 105 -13.17 -3.66 27.60
C ILE A 105 -11.70 -4.05 27.82
N LEU A 106 -11.07 -3.50 28.86
CA LEU A 106 -9.67 -3.77 29.23
C LEU A 106 -9.47 -5.09 29.97
N GLU A 107 -10.54 -5.76 30.40
CA GLU A 107 -10.41 -7.07 31.03
C GLU A 107 -9.88 -8.12 30.03
N PRO A 108 -8.93 -8.97 30.45
CA PRO A 108 -8.32 -9.96 29.57
C PRO A 108 -9.35 -10.84 28.83
N GLY A 109 -9.22 -10.89 27.51
CA GLY A 109 -10.05 -11.74 26.65
C GLY A 109 -11.48 -11.24 26.39
N VAL A 110 -11.95 -10.16 27.03
CA VAL A 110 -13.28 -9.59 26.73
C VAL A 110 -13.35 -9.14 25.28
N ILE A 111 -12.38 -8.33 24.84
CA ILE A 111 -12.32 -7.84 23.46
C ILE A 111 -12.21 -8.97 22.44
N HIS A 112 -11.45 -10.03 22.74
CA HIS A 112 -11.31 -11.18 21.84
C HIS A 112 -12.65 -11.89 21.63
N ARG A 113 -13.36 -12.22 22.71
CA ARG A 113 -14.70 -12.85 22.61
C ARG A 113 -15.70 -11.95 21.89
N PHE A 114 -15.63 -10.64 22.15
CA PHE A 114 -16.51 -9.68 21.50
C PHE A 114 -16.21 -9.57 19.99
N MET A 115 -14.93 -9.53 19.61
CA MET A 115 -14.51 -9.60 18.22
C MET A 115 -14.96 -10.92 17.57
N ASP A 116 -14.83 -12.06 18.25
CA ASP A 116 -15.31 -13.34 17.73
C ASP A 116 -16.83 -13.33 17.47
N LYS A 117 -17.62 -12.74 18.37
CA LYS A 117 -19.07 -12.55 18.17
C LYS A 117 -19.39 -11.67 16.95
N VAL A 118 -18.70 -10.52 16.82
CA VAL A 118 -18.84 -9.64 15.64
C VAL A 118 -18.43 -10.39 14.39
N GLY A 119 -17.29 -11.09 14.43
CA GLY A 119 -16.72 -11.85 13.33
C GLY A 119 -17.65 -12.96 12.83
N GLN A 120 -18.27 -13.71 13.75
CA GLN A 120 -19.26 -14.73 13.39
C GLN A 120 -20.49 -14.09 12.72
N TYR A 121 -21.04 -13.03 13.31
CA TYR A 121 -22.22 -12.36 12.77
C TYR A 121 -22.00 -11.80 11.35
N VAL A 122 -20.83 -11.20 11.09
CA VAL A 122 -20.54 -10.60 9.79
C VAL A 122 -20.16 -11.61 8.70
N LYS A 123 -19.75 -12.83 9.07
CA LYS A 123 -19.48 -13.90 8.11
C LYS A 123 -20.76 -14.48 7.52
N ASP A 124 -21.82 -14.57 8.33
CA ASP A 124 -23.06 -15.26 7.95
C ASP A 124 -24.04 -14.36 7.15
N ARG A 125 -23.78 -13.05 7.09
CA ARG A 125 -24.70 -12.08 6.50
C ARG A 125 -23.99 -11.12 5.56
N LYS A 126 -24.66 -10.79 4.45
CA LYS A 126 -24.17 -9.85 3.44
C LYS A 126 -24.89 -8.51 3.56
N GLY A 127 -24.26 -7.44 3.07
CA GLY A 127 -24.87 -6.11 3.00
C GLY A 127 -25.15 -5.47 4.37
N LEU A 128 -24.45 -5.90 5.42
CA LEU A 128 -24.61 -5.36 6.76
C LEU A 128 -24.21 -3.88 6.83
N SER A 129 -24.82 -3.13 7.74
CA SER A 129 -24.35 -1.83 8.21
C SER A 129 -23.72 -1.92 9.60
N VAL A 130 -23.05 -0.85 10.04
CA VAL A 130 -22.53 -0.78 11.43
C VAL A 130 -23.70 -0.83 12.42
N ASP A 131 -24.80 -0.13 12.12
CA ASP A 131 -25.98 -0.10 12.99
C ASP A 131 -26.66 -1.47 13.08
N ASN A 132 -26.70 -2.26 12.00
CA ASN A 132 -27.24 -3.64 12.09
C ASN A 132 -26.41 -4.57 12.99
N ILE A 133 -25.10 -4.34 13.07
CA ILE A 133 -24.23 -5.08 13.99
C ILE A 133 -24.52 -4.66 15.43
N ILE A 134 -24.73 -3.37 15.68
CA ILE A 134 -25.09 -2.85 17.00
C ILE A 134 -26.44 -3.39 17.46
N GLU A 135 -27.46 -3.36 16.59
CA GLU A 135 -28.80 -3.91 16.86
C GLU A 135 -28.71 -5.39 17.26
N TYR A 136 -27.91 -6.18 16.52
CA TYR A 136 -27.67 -7.58 16.86
C TYR A 136 -27.03 -7.73 18.25
N LEU A 137 -25.97 -6.97 18.54
CA LEU A 137 -25.26 -7.08 19.81
C LEU A 137 -26.10 -6.60 21.01
N GLN A 138 -26.99 -5.63 20.80
CA GLN A 138 -27.97 -5.22 21.81
C GLN A 138 -29.01 -6.32 22.04
N SER A 139 -29.51 -6.97 20.97
CA SER A 139 -30.47 -8.08 21.10
C SER A 139 -29.90 -9.29 21.84
N THR A 140 -28.57 -9.47 21.82
CA THR A 140 -27.88 -10.53 22.56
C THR A 140 -27.39 -10.10 23.95
N ASN A 141 -27.78 -8.91 24.43
CA ASN A 141 -27.31 -8.30 25.69
C ASN A 141 -25.78 -8.21 25.80
N SER A 142 -25.08 -8.04 24.67
CA SER A 142 -23.63 -7.88 24.63
C SER A 142 -23.17 -6.44 24.82
N ILE A 143 -24.07 -5.48 24.56
CA ILE A 143 -23.85 -4.05 24.80
C ILE A 143 -25.12 -3.50 25.45
N ASP A 144 -24.95 -2.63 26.44
CA ASP A 144 -26.07 -1.94 27.08
C ASP A 144 -26.75 -0.94 26.12
N HIS A 145 -28.07 -0.78 26.27
CA HIS A 145 -28.80 0.28 25.56
C HIS A 145 -28.21 1.64 25.92
N SER A 146 -27.73 2.33 24.90
CA SER A 146 -26.81 3.46 25.03
C SER A 146 -27.50 4.78 24.67
N ASP A 147 -27.25 5.83 25.46
CA ASP A 147 -27.56 7.21 25.08
C ASP A 147 -26.87 7.60 23.76
N SER A 148 -27.35 8.65 23.08
CA SER A 148 -26.84 9.08 21.76
C SER A 148 -25.32 9.28 21.70
N LYS A 149 -24.69 9.80 22.77
CA LYS A 149 -23.23 9.93 22.87
C LYS A 149 -22.52 8.59 23.00
N SER A 150 -23.07 7.68 23.80
CA SER A 150 -22.55 6.31 23.95
C SER A 150 -22.69 5.53 22.64
N LEU A 151 -23.77 5.75 21.89
CA LEU A 151 -23.99 5.13 20.58
C LEU A 151 -22.90 5.49 19.56
N ASN A 152 -22.46 6.75 19.50
CA ASN A 152 -21.35 7.14 18.62
C ASN A 152 -20.01 6.50 19.03
N CYS A 153 -19.75 6.35 20.34
CA CYS A 153 -18.59 5.59 20.81
C CYS A 153 -18.69 4.11 20.38
N VAL A 154 -19.87 3.49 20.51
CA VAL A 154 -20.09 2.10 20.10
C VAL A 154 -19.90 1.94 18.59
N ARG A 155 -20.44 2.86 17.77
CA ARG A 155 -20.21 2.89 16.31
C ARG A 155 -18.72 2.96 15.97
N GLY A 156 -17.97 3.86 16.62
CA GLY A 156 -16.52 3.98 16.45
C GLY A 156 -15.78 2.71 16.86
N LEU A 157 -16.21 2.04 17.94
CA LEU A 157 -15.64 0.78 18.39
C LEU A 157 -15.90 -0.36 17.40
N ILE A 158 -17.13 -0.53 16.92
CA ILE A 158 -17.48 -1.54 15.91
C ILE A 158 -16.70 -1.29 14.62
N PHE A 159 -16.66 -0.04 14.14
CA PHE A 159 -15.85 0.33 12.99
C PHE A 159 -14.37 -0.01 13.20
N SER A 160 -13.84 0.15 14.42
CA SER A 160 -12.45 -0.19 14.73
C SER A 160 -12.20 -1.70 14.75
N ILE A 161 -13.12 -2.46 15.33
CA ILE A 161 -13.07 -3.92 15.35
C ILE A 161 -13.08 -4.48 13.93
N LEU A 162 -13.96 -3.98 13.06
CA LEU A 162 -14.01 -4.39 11.67
C LEU A 162 -12.68 -4.10 10.95
N GLY A 163 -12.09 -2.92 11.19
CA GLY A 163 -10.75 -2.57 10.69
C GLY A 163 -9.66 -3.52 11.19
N TRP A 164 -9.64 -3.82 12.50
CA TRP A 164 -8.66 -4.73 13.10
C TRP A 164 -8.82 -6.20 12.68
N GLN A 165 -10.05 -6.68 12.49
CA GLN A 165 -10.28 -8.07 12.04
C GLN A 165 -9.95 -8.25 10.57
N SER A 166 -10.35 -7.29 9.74
CA SER A 166 -10.09 -7.33 8.29
C SER A 166 -8.64 -6.98 7.97
N MET A 167 -7.97 -6.20 8.82
CA MET A 167 -6.69 -5.53 8.54
C MET A 167 -6.75 -4.65 7.28
N LEU A 168 -7.96 -4.26 6.85
CA LEU A 168 -8.16 -3.51 5.61
C LEU A 168 -7.72 -2.05 5.75
N TYR A 169 -7.94 -1.47 6.93
CA TYR A 169 -7.54 -0.13 7.30
C TYR A 169 -7.21 -0.09 8.80
N GLN A 170 -6.43 0.90 9.20
CA GLN A 170 -6.16 1.15 10.60
C GLN A 170 -7.15 2.22 11.11
N PRO A 171 -8.01 1.92 12.09
CA PRO A 171 -8.91 2.93 12.64
C PRO A 171 -8.15 3.96 13.47
N ASP A 172 -8.61 5.21 13.44
CA ASP A 172 -8.17 6.27 14.35
C ASP A 172 -9.24 6.58 15.38
N LEU A 173 -8.92 6.25 16.63
CA LEU A 173 -9.81 6.48 17.77
C LEU A 173 -9.46 7.76 18.53
N THR A 174 -8.36 8.44 18.17
CA THR A 174 -7.90 9.66 18.86
C THR A 174 -8.79 10.87 18.56
N ILE A 175 -9.40 10.88 17.38
CA ILE A 175 -10.41 11.85 16.98
C ILE A 175 -11.66 11.51 17.80
N GLY A 176 -11.92 12.33 18.83
CA GLY A 176 -12.89 12.03 19.88
C GLY A 176 -14.30 11.64 19.40
N PRO A 177 -15.12 11.08 20.30
CA PRO A 177 -16.36 10.35 19.97
C PRO A 177 -17.53 11.18 19.41
N SER A 178 -17.32 12.43 18.98
CA SER A 178 -18.45 13.35 18.86
C SER A 178 -19.35 13.09 17.64
N THR A 179 -18.83 12.80 16.44
CA THR A 179 -19.69 12.56 15.24
C THR A 179 -18.99 11.90 14.05
N GLN A 180 -17.74 11.44 14.20
CA GLN A 180 -16.93 11.02 13.05
C GLN A 180 -16.29 9.65 13.25
N LEU A 181 -16.24 8.89 12.16
CA LEU A 181 -15.39 7.72 11.98
C LEU A 181 -14.11 8.16 11.31
N ALA A 182 -12.97 7.62 11.71
CA ALA A 182 -11.69 7.99 11.15
C ALA A 182 -10.75 6.81 10.89
N ILE A 183 -9.96 6.95 9.84
CA ILE A 183 -8.86 6.07 9.50
C ILE A 183 -7.56 6.81 9.83
N TYR A 184 -6.63 6.09 10.44
CA TYR A 184 -5.34 6.63 10.84
C TYR A 184 -4.56 7.13 9.63
N HIS A 185 -4.11 8.37 9.72
CA HIS A 185 -3.23 9.03 8.78
C HIS A 185 -2.16 9.80 9.53
N ASP A 186 -0.93 9.71 9.06
CA ASP A 186 0.19 10.49 9.55
C ASP A 186 0.64 11.40 8.40
N ASP A 187 0.41 12.70 8.55
CA ASP A 187 0.75 13.73 7.56
C ASP A 187 2.26 13.75 7.22
N THR A 188 3.11 13.16 8.07
CA THR A 188 4.55 13.07 7.83
C THR A 188 4.94 11.88 6.94
N LEU A 189 4.02 10.93 6.73
CA LEU A 189 4.27 9.75 5.92
C LEU A 189 3.92 9.99 4.45
N PRO A 190 4.59 9.29 3.52
CA PRO A 190 4.23 9.27 2.11
C PRO A 190 2.77 8.87 1.88
N ASP A 191 2.08 9.65 1.04
CA ASP A 191 0.71 9.42 0.61
C ASP A 191 0.60 9.61 -0.91
N SER A 192 0.26 8.54 -1.62
CA SER A 192 0.03 8.61 -3.07
C SER A 192 -1.32 9.23 -3.42
N ARG A 193 -2.26 9.29 -2.47
CA ARG A 193 -3.68 9.61 -2.64
C ARG A 193 -4.44 8.71 -3.62
N LEU A 194 -3.87 7.55 -3.97
CA LEU A 194 -4.52 6.55 -4.83
C LEU A 194 -5.49 5.66 -4.05
N VAL A 195 -5.25 5.49 -2.74
CA VAL A 195 -6.02 4.59 -1.88
C VAL A 195 -7.08 5.35 -1.09
N PHE A 196 -6.67 6.40 -0.38
CA PHE A 196 -7.56 7.18 0.46
C PHE A 196 -7.82 8.55 -0.17
N PHE A 197 -9.10 8.93 -0.23
CA PHE A 197 -9.53 10.28 -0.63
C PHE A 197 -9.85 11.15 0.57
N THR A 198 -10.31 10.52 1.66
CA THR A 198 -10.54 11.16 2.94
C THR A 198 -10.27 10.18 4.06
N TYR A 199 -9.89 10.71 5.21
CA TYR A 199 -9.58 9.95 6.41
C TYR A 199 -10.66 10.07 7.47
N LYS A 200 -11.73 10.84 7.21
CA LYS A 200 -12.82 11.09 8.16
C LYS A 200 -14.17 11.01 7.47
N MET A 201 -15.15 10.42 8.16
CA MET A 201 -16.53 10.23 7.72
C MET A 201 -17.50 10.55 8.85
N SER A 202 -18.72 10.97 8.52
CA SER A 202 -19.76 11.18 9.53
C SER A 202 -20.32 9.84 10.02
N THR A 203 -20.61 9.73 11.32
CA THR A 203 -21.32 8.57 11.90
C THR A 203 -22.75 8.42 11.40
N ASN A 204 -23.32 9.44 10.74
CA ASN A 204 -24.62 9.36 10.09
C ASN A 204 -24.65 8.40 8.89
N LEU A 205 -23.49 7.92 8.44
CA LEU A 205 -23.37 6.93 7.37
C LEU A 205 -23.29 5.49 7.91
N CYS A 206 -23.35 5.29 9.23
CA CYS A 206 -23.31 3.97 9.86
C CYS A 206 -24.54 3.10 9.57
N ASP A 207 -25.62 3.70 9.09
CA ASP A 207 -26.84 3.04 8.59
C ASP A 207 -26.63 2.40 7.20
N ARG A 208 -25.62 2.87 6.45
CA ARG A 208 -25.33 2.38 5.10
C ARG A 208 -24.60 1.03 5.14
N PRO A 209 -24.75 0.20 4.09
CA PRO A 209 -23.97 -1.01 3.96
C PRO A 209 -22.46 -0.74 4.07
N LEU A 210 -21.73 -1.68 4.66
CA LEU A 210 -20.30 -1.54 4.94
C LEU A 210 -19.48 -1.21 3.68
N PHE A 211 -19.79 -1.81 2.53
CA PHE A 211 -19.11 -1.51 1.26
C PHE A 211 -19.32 -0.04 0.83
N ALA A 212 -20.51 0.53 1.08
CA ALA A 212 -20.83 1.91 0.76
C ALA A 212 -20.18 2.89 1.75
N LEU A 213 -20.10 2.51 3.02
CA LEU A 213 -19.36 3.27 4.03
C LEU A 213 -17.86 3.36 3.67
N LEU A 214 -17.25 2.24 3.25
CA LEU A 214 -15.84 2.22 2.85
C LEU A 214 -15.54 3.07 1.62
N LYS A 215 -16.47 3.10 0.65
CA LYS A 215 -16.35 3.99 -0.53
C LYS A 215 -16.10 5.43 -0.12
N GLY A 216 -16.72 5.88 0.97
CA GLY A 216 -16.53 7.22 1.49
C GLY A 216 -15.05 7.55 1.68
N PHE A 217 -14.27 6.62 2.23
CA PHE A 217 -12.84 6.82 2.52
C PHE A 217 -11.94 6.74 1.27
N GLY A 218 -12.39 6.07 0.21
CA GLY A 218 -11.69 5.99 -1.07
C GLY A 218 -11.70 4.59 -1.67
N ASN A 219 -10.60 4.25 -2.35
CA ASN A 219 -10.42 2.98 -3.06
C ASN A 219 -9.69 1.93 -2.19
N LEU A 220 -10.26 1.62 -1.02
CA LEU A 220 -9.67 0.66 -0.07
C LEU A 220 -9.72 -0.78 -0.60
N LEU A 221 -10.81 -1.10 -1.30
CA LEU A 221 -11.02 -2.37 -1.99
C LEU A 221 -11.27 -2.07 -3.47
N PRO A 222 -10.24 -2.19 -4.32
CA PRO A 222 -10.41 -1.99 -5.75
C PRO A 222 -11.31 -3.10 -6.31
N ALA A 223 -12.25 -2.73 -7.16
CA ALA A 223 -12.93 -3.72 -8.00
C ALA A 223 -11.92 -4.30 -9.00
N GLY A 224 -12.02 -5.61 -9.27
CA GLY A 224 -11.18 -6.25 -10.26
C GLY A 224 -11.44 -5.69 -11.66
N TYR A 225 -10.42 -5.75 -12.51
CA TYR A 225 -10.61 -5.43 -13.93
C TYR A 225 -11.54 -6.46 -14.58
N GLN A 226 -12.78 -6.06 -14.85
CA GLN A 226 -13.66 -6.80 -15.75
C GLN A 226 -13.50 -6.21 -17.17
N PRO A 227 -12.94 -6.97 -18.13
CA PRO A 227 -12.97 -6.53 -19.51
C PRO A 227 -14.44 -6.36 -19.93
N PRO A 228 -14.81 -5.30 -20.66
CA PRO A 228 -16.19 -5.08 -21.10
C PRO A 228 -16.73 -6.34 -21.80
N GLN A 229 -17.86 -6.87 -21.33
CA GLN A 229 -18.58 -7.96 -21.99
C GLN A 229 -19.27 -7.43 -23.26
N GLU A 230 -18.53 -6.94 -24.25
CA GLU A 230 -19.11 -6.66 -25.56
C GLU A 230 -18.19 -7.11 -26.71
N THR A 231 -18.69 -8.10 -27.44
CA THR A 231 -18.28 -8.59 -28.77
C THR A 231 -16.99 -9.43 -28.85
N SER A 232 -17.16 -10.64 -29.39
CA SER A 232 -16.16 -11.71 -29.61
C SER A 232 -14.94 -11.34 -30.47
N VAL A 233 -14.86 -10.10 -30.95
CA VAL A 233 -13.77 -9.57 -31.78
C VAL A 233 -12.80 -8.69 -30.96
N LEU A 234 -13.25 -8.09 -29.84
CA LEU A 234 -12.42 -7.27 -28.95
C LEU A 234 -11.63 -8.09 -27.92
N SER A 235 -12.10 -9.28 -27.54
CA SER A 235 -11.42 -10.12 -26.54
C SER A 235 -10.01 -10.54 -26.96
N LYS A 236 -9.75 -10.72 -28.26
CA LYS A 236 -8.40 -11.01 -28.78
C LYS A 236 -7.45 -9.81 -28.67
N LYS A 237 -7.97 -8.57 -28.75
CA LYS A 237 -7.17 -7.34 -28.57
C LYS A 237 -6.95 -6.99 -27.09
N ALA A 238 -7.94 -7.26 -26.23
CA ALA A 238 -7.84 -7.05 -24.78
C ALA A 238 -6.85 -8.02 -24.10
N VAL A 239 -6.72 -9.25 -24.60
CA VAL A 239 -5.67 -10.19 -24.17
C VAL A 239 -4.29 -9.80 -24.74
N ALA A 240 -4.25 -9.14 -25.91
CA ALA A 240 -3.01 -8.67 -26.53
C ALA A 240 -2.38 -7.45 -25.83
N SER A 241 -3.10 -6.77 -24.93
CA SER A 241 -2.59 -5.62 -24.16
C SER A 241 -2.05 -6.00 -22.78
N TRP A 242 -2.00 -7.29 -22.43
CA TRP A 242 -1.50 -7.71 -21.12
C TRP A 242 0.00 -7.51 -21.03
N ILE A 243 0.42 -6.71 -20.03
CA ILE A 243 1.82 -6.44 -19.79
C ILE A 243 2.49 -7.69 -19.17
N PRO A 244 3.49 -8.30 -19.84
CA PRO A 244 4.26 -9.38 -19.27
C PRO A 244 5.26 -8.82 -18.25
N LEU A 245 5.28 -9.43 -17.08
CA LEU A 245 6.12 -9.09 -15.95
C LEU A 245 7.08 -10.26 -15.69
N TYR A 246 8.35 -10.04 -16.01
CA TYR A 246 9.40 -11.01 -15.73
C TYR A 246 9.99 -10.72 -14.35
N PRO A 247 10.16 -11.71 -13.45
CA PRO A 247 10.83 -11.53 -12.17
C PRO A 247 12.28 -11.04 -12.29
N SER A 248 12.91 -11.23 -13.45
CA SER A 248 14.22 -10.66 -13.77
C SER A 248 14.17 -9.13 -13.92
N ASP A 249 13.03 -8.59 -14.32
CA ASP A 249 12.88 -7.21 -14.79
C ASP A 249 12.07 -6.35 -13.80
N VAL A 250 11.20 -7.00 -13.01
CA VAL A 250 10.41 -6.39 -11.93
C VAL A 250 10.69 -7.13 -10.65
N ASN A 251 11.56 -6.55 -9.82
CA ASN A 251 11.87 -7.09 -8.50
C ASN A 251 12.38 -6.00 -7.56
N ALA A 252 12.36 -6.28 -6.27
CA ALA A 252 12.74 -5.33 -5.22
C ALA A 252 14.19 -4.82 -5.37
N TYR A 253 15.12 -5.65 -5.87
CA TYR A 253 16.48 -5.20 -6.11
C TYR A 253 16.53 -4.12 -7.19
N LEU A 254 15.82 -4.28 -8.31
CA LEU A 254 15.77 -3.26 -9.36
C LEU A 254 15.03 -2.00 -8.90
N LEU A 255 13.93 -2.15 -8.16
CA LEU A 255 13.22 -1.03 -7.55
C LEU A 255 14.16 -0.21 -6.65
N THR A 256 14.91 -0.85 -5.76
CA THR A 256 15.84 -0.13 -4.87
C THR A 256 17.06 0.42 -5.62
N THR A 257 17.64 -0.32 -6.57
CA THR A 257 18.92 0.07 -7.18
C THR A 257 18.79 1.00 -8.38
N LEU A 258 17.71 0.91 -9.15
CA LEU A 258 17.48 1.74 -10.33
C LEU A 258 16.56 2.92 -10.01
N LEU A 259 15.44 2.67 -9.33
CA LEU A 259 14.50 3.73 -8.97
C LEU A 259 14.84 4.43 -7.65
N GLY A 260 15.65 3.80 -6.79
CA GLY A 260 15.90 4.32 -5.43
C GLY A 260 14.68 4.16 -4.52
N VAL A 261 13.83 3.17 -4.78
CA VAL A 261 12.61 2.92 -4.01
C VAL A 261 12.96 2.48 -2.59
N ARG A 262 12.30 3.11 -1.62
CA ARG A 262 12.31 2.72 -0.21
C ARG A 262 11.07 1.90 0.11
N PHE A 263 11.22 0.83 0.88
CA PHE A 263 10.09 0.01 1.32
C PHE A 263 9.59 0.50 2.68
N ARG A 264 8.30 0.80 2.77
CA ARG A 264 7.58 1.09 4.01
C ARG A 264 6.71 -0.11 4.37
N TRP A 265 6.90 -0.69 5.55
CA TRP A 265 6.06 -1.77 6.03
C TRP A 265 4.83 -1.20 6.74
N VAL A 266 3.64 -1.60 6.30
CA VAL A 266 2.34 -1.08 6.77
C VAL A 266 1.46 -2.22 7.30
N ASP A 267 0.54 -1.92 8.20
CA ASP A 267 -0.42 -2.86 8.79
C ASP A 267 -1.83 -2.79 8.18
N SER A 268 -1.96 -2.10 7.04
CA SER A 268 -3.20 -1.97 6.28
C SER A 268 -3.08 -2.63 4.90
N ILE A 269 -3.99 -3.54 4.58
CA ILE A 269 -4.10 -4.22 3.28
C ILE A 269 -4.34 -3.21 2.16
N ALA A 270 -5.18 -2.19 2.38
CA ALA A 270 -5.52 -1.20 1.36
C ALA A 270 -4.29 -0.47 0.81
N LEU A 271 -3.23 -0.33 1.61
CA LEU A 271 -1.96 0.31 1.25
C LEU A 271 -0.94 -0.62 0.57
N HIS A 272 -1.24 -1.90 0.37
CA HIS A 272 -0.29 -2.83 -0.24
C HIS A 272 0.03 -2.47 -1.70
N LEU A 273 1.32 -2.37 -2.05
CA LEU A 273 1.81 -1.84 -3.33
C LEU A 273 1.44 -0.39 -3.62
N ASP A 274 1.08 0.39 -2.60
CA ASP A 274 0.87 1.82 -2.77
C ASP A 274 2.22 2.54 -2.98
N PHE A 275 2.41 3.09 -4.19
CA PHE A 275 3.66 3.72 -4.61
C PHE A 275 3.52 5.24 -4.70
N ASP A 276 4.19 5.95 -3.79
CA ASP A 276 4.34 7.40 -3.89
C ASP A 276 5.58 7.74 -4.73
N LYS A 277 5.34 8.27 -5.93
CA LYS A 277 6.38 8.69 -6.88
C LYS A 277 7.27 9.80 -6.32
N SER A 278 6.71 10.69 -5.50
CA SER A 278 7.40 11.89 -5.02
C SER A 278 8.49 11.52 -4.00
N SER A 279 8.13 10.71 -3.00
CA SER A 279 9.07 10.23 -1.98
C SER A 279 9.80 8.94 -2.36
N ARG A 280 9.41 8.32 -3.50
CA ARG A 280 9.85 7.02 -3.99
C ARG A 280 9.68 5.94 -2.93
N THR A 281 8.52 5.92 -2.29
CA THR A 281 8.22 4.97 -1.22
C THR A 281 7.16 4.00 -1.68
N LEU A 282 7.48 2.71 -1.61
CA LEU A 282 6.52 1.63 -1.85
C LEU A 282 6.06 1.06 -0.52
N SER A 283 4.76 1.10 -0.29
CA SER A 283 4.12 0.54 0.90
C SER A 283 3.85 -0.95 0.70
N LEU A 284 4.27 -1.76 1.66
CA LEU A 284 4.11 -3.21 1.66
C LEU A 284 3.47 -3.64 2.97
N PHE A 285 2.34 -4.33 2.86
CA PHE A 285 1.69 -4.92 4.01
C PHE A 285 2.66 -5.87 4.77
N CYS A 286 2.60 -5.94 6.10
CA CYS A 286 3.55 -6.73 6.88
C CYS A 286 3.00 -8.05 7.46
N PHE A 287 1.72 -8.36 7.25
CA PHE A 287 1.06 -9.52 7.86
C PHE A 287 0.38 -10.49 6.87
N PRO A 288 1.09 -11.04 5.86
CA PRO A 288 0.50 -11.94 4.86
C PRO A 288 -0.20 -13.17 5.44
N SER A 289 0.12 -13.60 6.68
CA SER A 289 -0.60 -14.69 7.36
C SER A 289 -2.09 -14.38 7.55
N ILE A 290 -2.48 -13.11 7.72
CA ILE A 290 -3.90 -12.74 7.78
C ILE A 290 -4.59 -13.00 6.44
N CYS A 291 -3.91 -12.73 5.31
CA CYS A 291 -4.48 -12.97 3.98
C CYS A 291 -4.69 -14.47 3.77
N ALA A 292 -3.71 -15.30 4.16
CA ALA A 292 -3.82 -16.75 4.09
C ALA A 292 -4.95 -17.29 4.98
N SER A 293 -5.07 -16.80 6.22
CA SER A 293 -6.15 -17.21 7.13
C SER A 293 -7.53 -16.78 6.65
N GLN A 294 -7.67 -15.54 6.17
CA GLN A 294 -8.96 -15.05 5.67
C GLN A 294 -9.40 -15.80 4.40
N LEU A 295 -8.47 -16.16 3.51
CA LEU A 295 -8.76 -16.99 2.34
C LEU A 295 -9.18 -18.43 2.71
N ARG A 296 -8.62 -19.00 3.77
CA ARG A 296 -8.93 -20.36 4.22
C ARG A 296 -10.27 -20.44 4.94
N ASP A 297 -10.50 -19.53 5.88
CA ASP A 297 -11.57 -19.64 6.88
C ASP A 297 -12.74 -18.66 6.65
N GLY A 298 -12.71 -17.91 5.55
CA GLY A 298 -13.67 -16.83 5.26
C GLY A 298 -13.57 -15.70 6.27
N GLY A 299 -12.71 -14.71 6.02
CA GLY A 299 -12.47 -13.59 6.94
C GLY A 299 -13.60 -12.55 7.04
N SER A 300 -13.54 -11.68 8.06
CA SER A 300 -14.47 -10.54 8.18
C SER A 300 -14.31 -9.52 7.04
N ILE A 301 -13.20 -9.55 6.29
CA ILE A 301 -13.01 -8.70 5.11
C ILE A 301 -14.11 -8.90 4.07
N PHE A 302 -14.69 -10.11 3.96
CA PHE A 302 -15.74 -10.42 2.99
C PHE A 302 -17.07 -9.74 3.33
N ALA A 303 -17.27 -9.28 4.57
CA ALA A 303 -18.43 -8.47 4.94
C ALA A 303 -18.47 -7.10 4.21
N PHE A 304 -17.32 -6.67 3.67
CA PHE A 304 -17.21 -5.47 2.84
C PHE A 304 -17.45 -5.73 1.35
N ALA A 305 -17.74 -6.98 0.95
CA ALA A 305 -18.07 -7.29 -0.43
C ALA A 305 -19.37 -6.59 -0.85
N SER A 306 -19.34 -6.01 -2.04
CA SER A 306 -20.52 -5.44 -2.65
C SER A 306 -21.50 -6.52 -3.10
N MET A 307 -22.79 -6.20 -2.97
CA MET A 307 -23.88 -7.00 -3.53
C MET A 307 -24.39 -6.44 -4.87
N GLU A 308 -23.84 -5.30 -5.30
CA GLU A 308 -24.26 -4.62 -6.53
C GLU A 308 -23.53 -5.23 -7.74
N ALA A 309 -24.27 -5.97 -8.57
CA ALA A 309 -23.70 -6.64 -9.75
C ALA A 309 -23.48 -5.71 -10.96
N GLU A 310 -24.24 -4.61 -11.07
CA GLU A 310 -24.25 -3.72 -12.24
C GLU A 310 -24.24 -2.23 -11.85
N ALA A 311 -23.48 -1.88 -10.81
CA ALA A 311 -23.32 -0.49 -10.44
C ALA A 311 -22.47 0.27 -11.47
N ALA A 312 -22.85 1.53 -11.77
CA ALA A 312 -22.06 2.43 -12.62
C ALA A 312 -20.63 2.68 -12.09
N ASP A 313 -20.42 2.42 -10.80
CA ASP A 313 -19.13 2.51 -10.12
C ASP A 313 -18.91 1.17 -9.38
N PRO A 314 -18.35 0.16 -10.08
CA PRO A 314 -18.28 -1.21 -9.60
C PRO A 314 -17.44 -1.29 -8.33
N ARG A 315 -17.92 -2.10 -7.39
CA ARG A 315 -17.30 -2.31 -6.09
C ARG A 315 -16.74 -3.71 -6.02
N ALA A 316 -15.71 -3.89 -5.19
CA ALA A 316 -15.14 -5.20 -4.95
C ALA A 316 -16.22 -6.18 -4.44
N ASN A 317 -16.46 -7.22 -5.21
CA ASN A 317 -17.26 -8.37 -4.77
C ASN A 317 -16.37 -9.37 -4.02
N GLU A 318 -16.93 -10.50 -3.58
CA GLU A 318 -16.16 -11.53 -2.86
C GLU A 318 -15.01 -12.09 -3.70
N SER A 319 -15.21 -12.27 -5.00
CA SER A 319 -14.15 -12.74 -5.92
C SER A 319 -13.00 -11.75 -5.98
N ASP A 320 -13.29 -10.46 -6.08
CA ASP A 320 -12.27 -9.40 -6.10
C ASP A 320 -11.48 -9.40 -4.79
N ILE A 321 -12.15 -9.56 -3.64
CA ILE A 321 -11.46 -9.65 -2.34
C ILE A 321 -10.57 -10.91 -2.28
N THR A 322 -11.06 -12.05 -2.75
CA THR A 322 -10.27 -13.28 -2.85
C THR A 322 -9.03 -13.08 -3.74
N HIS A 323 -9.20 -12.43 -4.89
CA HIS A 323 -8.09 -12.10 -5.78
C HIS A 323 -7.11 -11.14 -5.10
N LEU A 324 -7.57 -10.05 -4.47
CA LEU A 324 -6.72 -9.12 -3.75
C LEU A 324 -5.84 -9.82 -2.72
N LEU A 325 -6.41 -10.67 -1.87
CA LEU A 325 -5.67 -11.40 -0.84
C LEU A 325 -4.64 -12.35 -1.45
N GLY A 326 -5.00 -13.08 -2.51
CA GLY A 326 -4.09 -13.97 -3.23
C GLY A 326 -2.95 -13.22 -3.94
N GLU A 327 -3.27 -12.08 -4.54
CA GLU A 327 -2.34 -11.21 -5.25
C GLU A 327 -1.32 -10.56 -4.30
N ILE A 328 -1.73 -10.22 -3.08
CA ILE A 328 -0.82 -9.76 -2.01
C ILE A 328 0.23 -10.84 -1.71
N LEU A 329 -0.19 -12.10 -1.56
CA LEU A 329 0.75 -13.20 -1.34
C LEU A 329 1.68 -13.41 -2.54
N LEU A 330 1.14 -13.31 -3.76
CA LEU A 330 1.87 -13.45 -5.01
C LEU A 330 2.90 -12.33 -5.22
N SER A 331 2.57 -11.10 -4.82
CA SER A 331 3.44 -9.93 -5.02
C SER A 331 4.77 -10.08 -4.28
N TYR A 332 4.80 -10.70 -3.09
CA TYR A 332 6.05 -10.97 -2.37
C TYR A 332 6.95 -11.95 -3.14
N ARG A 333 6.36 -12.94 -3.83
CA ARG A 333 7.10 -13.88 -4.66
C ARG A 333 7.74 -13.18 -5.86
N LEU A 334 6.96 -12.34 -6.55
CA LEU A 334 7.43 -11.50 -7.65
C LEU A 334 8.55 -10.53 -7.20
N LEU A 335 8.32 -9.77 -6.14
CA LEU A 335 9.24 -8.72 -5.70
C LEU A 335 10.50 -9.28 -5.04
N PHE A 336 10.37 -10.25 -4.14
CA PHE A 336 11.46 -10.72 -3.29
C PHE A 336 11.86 -12.17 -3.55
N GLY A 337 10.86 -13.06 -3.60
CA GLY A 337 11.05 -14.50 -3.56
C GLY A 337 11.95 -15.07 -4.66
N GLN A 338 11.76 -14.65 -5.90
CA GLN A 338 12.38 -15.30 -7.06
C GLN A 338 13.81 -14.81 -7.36
N SER A 339 14.22 -13.64 -6.87
CA SER A 339 15.56 -13.07 -7.13
C SER A 339 16.48 -13.15 -5.91
N LYS A 340 17.64 -13.81 -6.03
CA LYS A 340 18.65 -13.89 -4.94
C LYS A 340 19.06 -12.50 -4.44
N LYS A 341 19.14 -11.51 -5.32
CA LYS A 341 19.49 -10.13 -4.97
C LYS A 341 18.35 -9.47 -4.18
N SER A 342 17.10 -9.66 -4.59
CA SER A 342 15.94 -9.15 -3.87
C SER A 342 15.79 -9.76 -2.47
N ARG A 343 16.05 -11.07 -2.33
CA ARG A 343 16.10 -11.73 -1.00
C ARG A 343 17.20 -11.17 -0.09
N LYS A 344 18.26 -10.60 -0.65
CA LYS A 344 19.29 -9.87 0.13
C LYS A 344 18.78 -8.49 0.52
N VAL A 345 18.11 -7.79 -0.40
CA VAL A 345 17.48 -6.49 -0.12
C VAL A 345 16.46 -6.62 1.01
N PHE A 346 15.57 -7.62 0.97
CA PHE A 346 14.63 -7.89 2.05
C PHE A 346 15.34 -8.00 3.41
N ARG A 347 16.39 -8.80 3.51
CA ARG A 347 17.18 -8.97 4.75
C ARG A 347 17.90 -7.70 5.20
N GLN A 348 18.11 -6.73 4.32
CA GLN A 348 18.75 -5.45 4.63
C GLN A 348 17.74 -4.36 4.99
N THR A 349 16.53 -4.40 4.43
CA THR A 349 15.50 -3.37 4.60
C THR A 349 14.44 -3.76 5.62
N PHE A 350 14.25 -5.06 5.86
CA PHE A 350 13.33 -5.57 6.87
C PHE A 350 13.98 -5.47 8.24
N ASP A 351 13.46 -4.57 9.05
CA ASP A 351 13.87 -4.35 10.43
C ASP A 351 12.68 -4.63 11.36
N PRO A 352 12.69 -5.76 12.08
CA PRO A 352 11.60 -6.11 13.00
C PRO A 352 11.32 -5.04 14.06
N GLN A 353 12.32 -4.22 14.42
CA GLN A 353 12.15 -3.18 15.45
C GLN A 353 11.31 -1.99 14.95
N LYS A 354 11.19 -1.83 13.63
CA LYS A 354 10.39 -0.77 12.99
C LYS A 354 8.98 -1.24 12.61
N LEU A 355 8.64 -2.48 12.93
CA LEU A 355 7.32 -3.00 12.62
C LEU A 355 6.28 -2.50 13.63
N PRO A 356 5.00 -2.39 13.21
CA PRO A 356 3.90 -2.10 14.13
C PRO A 356 3.68 -3.15 15.22
N CYS A 357 4.27 -4.35 15.09
CA CYS A 357 4.16 -5.45 16.07
C CYS A 357 5.56 -5.88 16.55
N PRO A 358 5.74 -6.20 17.85
CA PRO A 358 7.00 -6.73 18.37
C PRO A 358 7.42 -8.07 17.74
N GLN A 359 6.46 -8.87 17.29
CA GLN A 359 6.69 -10.15 16.65
C GLN A 359 6.42 -10.05 15.14
N PRO A 360 7.40 -10.36 14.27
CA PRO A 360 7.20 -10.35 12.83
C PRO A 360 6.35 -11.56 12.39
N ASP A 361 5.59 -11.37 11.32
CA ASP A 361 4.88 -12.45 10.64
C ASP A 361 5.87 -13.48 10.06
N THR A 362 5.70 -14.75 10.43
CA THR A 362 6.56 -15.84 9.98
C THR A 362 6.38 -16.16 8.50
N LEU A 363 5.16 -16.05 7.96
CA LEU A 363 4.86 -16.27 6.55
C LEU A 363 5.52 -15.20 5.67
N LEU A 364 5.64 -13.96 6.15
CA LEU A 364 6.35 -12.91 5.41
C LEU A 364 7.81 -13.30 5.16
N ALA A 365 8.50 -13.83 6.17
CA ALA A 365 9.87 -14.28 6.04
C ALA A 365 9.98 -15.46 5.06
N VAL A 366 9.02 -16.39 5.08
CA VAL A 366 8.94 -17.53 4.14
C VAL A 366 8.81 -17.03 2.71
N LEU A 367 7.81 -16.18 2.41
CA LEU A 367 7.53 -15.67 1.08
C LEU A 367 8.69 -14.84 0.52
N CYS A 368 9.35 -14.02 1.34
CA CYS A 368 10.39 -13.10 0.90
C CYS A 368 11.81 -13.68 0.91
N SER A 369 12.12 -14.67 1.77
CA SER A 369 13.50 -15.14 1.98
C SER A 369 13.80 -16.52 1.41
N GLN A 370 12.80 -17.33 1.12
CA GLN A 370 13.01 -18.67 0.58
C GLN A 370 13.03 -18.67 -0.95
N LYS A 371 13.96 -19.45 -1.53
CA LYS A 371 14.06 -19.61 -3.00
C LYS A 371 12.86 -20.38 -3.52
N GLN A 372 12.53 -21.49 -2.86
CA GLN A 372 11.37 -22.32 -3.12
C GLN A 372 10.53 -22.30 -1.86
N VAL A 373 9.22 -22.18 -2.04
CA VAL A 373 8.23 -22.20 -0.98
C VAL A 373 7.46 -23.51 -1.13
N PRO A 374 7.07 -24.18 -0.03
CA PRO A 374 6.26 -25.39 -0.14
C PRO A 374 4.97 -25.10 -0.90
N ALA A 375 4.46 -26.10 -1.62
CA ALA A 375 3.22 -25.94 -2.40
C ALA A 375 2.01 -25.63 -1.50
N LYS A 376 2.07 -26.07 -0.23
CA LYS A 376 1.04 -25.86 0.77
C LYS A 376 1.64 -25.45 2.12
N LEU A 377 0.84 -24.73 2.90
CA LEU A 377 1.08 -24.32 4.27
C LEU A 377 0.01 -24.97 5.15
N GLY A 378 0.30 -26.18 5.67
CA GLY A 378 -0.76 -27.09 6.12
C GLY A 378 -1.70 -27.41 4.96
N ASP A 379 -3.00 -27.13 5.12
CA ASP A 379 -4.00 -27.34 4.07
C ASP A 379 -4.13 -26.18 3.06
N PHE A 380 -3.48 -25.04 3.31
CA PHE A 380 -3.64 -23.85 2.48
C PHE A 380 -2.66 -23.83 1.30
N PRO A 381 -3.10 -23.69 0.03
CA PRO A 381 -2.20 -23.63 -1.12
C PRO A 381 -1.47 -22.28 -1.17
N LEU A 382 -0.14 -22.31 -1.25
CA LEU A 382 0.67 -21.11 -1.39
C LEU A 382 0.81 -20.69 -2.86
N PRO A 383 1.06 -19.39 -3.14
CA PRO A 383 1.25 -18.91 -4.49
C PRO A 383 2.42 -19.63 -5.18
N VAL A 384 2.15 -20.13 -6.39
CA VAL A 384 3.15 -20.83 -7.22
C VAL A 384 3.98 -19.82 -7.98
N ASP A 385 5.29 -19.97 -7.91
CA ASP A 385 6.24 -19.18 -8.68
C ASP A 385 6.02 -19.35 -10.19
N ARG A 386 6.00 -18.22 -10.92
CA ARG A 386 5.89 -18.21 -12.38
C ARG A 386 7.13 -17.60 -13.01
N HIS A 387 7.51 -18.09 -14.19
CA HIS A 387 8.57 -17.46 -14.98
C HIS A 387 8.13 -16.13 -15.59
N ILE A 388 6.83 -16.02 -15.89
CA ILE A 388 6.20 -14.84 -16.47
C ILE A 388 4.88 -14.64 -15.76
N TYR A 389 4.66 -13.45 -15.23
CA TYR A 389 3.37 -12.99 -14.73
C TYR A 389 2.75 -12.06 -15.77
N TYR A 390 1.43 -11.99 -15.84
CA TYR A 390 0.71 -11.04 -16.68
C TYR A 390 -0.08 -10.13 -15.76
N ALA A 391 0.15 -8.82 -15.82
CA ALA A 391 -0.44 -7.86 -14.87
C ALA A 391 -1.96 -8.04 -14.73
N ALA A 392 -2.71 -8.01 -15.83
CA ALA A 392 -4.17 -8.13 -15.80
C ALA A 392 -4.69 -9.54 -15.44
N ARG A 393 -3.89 -10.61 -15.59
CA ARG A 393 -4.33 -11.99 -15.31
C ARG A 393 -3.96 -12.43 -13.90
N ASP A 394 -2.72 -12.19 -13.52
CA ASP A 394 -2.13 -12.65 -12.27
C ASP A 394 -2.27 -11.60 -11.15
N PHE A 395 -2.57 -10.34 -11.51
CA PHE A 395 -2.86 -9.24 -10.61
C PHE A 395 -4.14 -8.49 -11.00
N SER A 396 -5.26 -9.19 -11.23
CA SER A 396 -6.53 -8.59 -11.64
C SER A 396 -6.98 -7.36 -10.83
N VAL A 397 -6.71 -7.32 -9.52
CA VAL A 397 -7.09 -6.22 -8.62
C VAL A 397 -5.95 -5.21 -8.45
N LEU A 398 -4.71 -5.69 -8.32
CA LEU A 398 -3.52 -4.87 -8.12
C LEU A 398 -2.82 -4.47 -9.43
N HIS A 399 -3.42 -4.74 -10.60
CA HIS A 399 -2.77 -4.55 -11.90
C HIS A 399 -2.29 -3.12 -12.07
N ASP A 400 -3.12 -2.11 -11.77
CA ASP A 400 -2.74 -0.70 -11.89
C ASP A 400 -1.49 -0.36 -11.07
N ARG A 401 -1.40 -0.90 -9.84
CA ARG A 401 -0.27 -0.66 -8.94
C ARG A 401 1.00 -1.36 -9.43
N VAL A 402 0.88 -2.59 -9.93
CA VAL A 402 2.01 -3.35 -10.46
C VAL A 402 2.49 -2.80 -11.80
N GLU A 403 1.57 -2.41 -12.69
CA GLU A 403 1.87 -1.76 -13.95
C GLU A 403 2.54 -0.41 -13.75
N LEU A 404 2.10 0.36 -12.76
CA LEU A 404 2.75 1.61 -12.38
C LEU A 404 4.23 1.38 -12.05
N LEU A 405 4.52 0.40 -11.21
CA LEU A 405 5.90 0.03 -10.86
C LEU A 405 6.71 -0.41 -12.08
N PHE A 406 6.11 -1.22 -12.96
CA PHE A 406 6.76 -1.67 -14.19
C PHE A 406 7.04 -0.51 -15.17
N LYS A 407 6.06 0.37 -15.38
CA LYS A 407 6.20 1.55 -16.26
C LYS A 407 7.30 2.48 -15.75
N GLU A 408 7.37 2.72 -14.44
CA GLU A 408 8.44 3.52 -13.82
C GLU A 408 9.82 2.86 -13.96
N LEU A 409 9.90 1.53 -13.75
CA LEU A 409 11.12 0.75 -13.94
C LEU A 409 11.62 0.76 -15.39
N ASN A 410 10.72 0.69 -16.37
CA ASN A 410 11.09 0.69 -17.78
C ASN A 410 11.40 2.08 -18.32
N GLY A 411 10.72 3.11 -17.80
CA GLY A 411 11.03 4.50 -18.13
C GLY A 411 12.41 4.93 -17.63
N THR A 412 12.91 4.31 -16.56
CA THR A 412 14.20 4.66 -15.97
C THR A 412 15.35 3.95 -16.68
N ARG A 413 16.05 4.68 -17.56
CA ARG A 413 17.31 4.23 -18.16
C ARG A 413 18.47 4.34 -17.15
N PRO A 414 19.41 3.38 -17.12
CA PRO A 414 20.58 3.48 -16.26
C PRO A 414 21.45 4.67 -16.70
N LYS A 415 21.52 5.72 -15.86
CA LYS A 415 22.31 6.93 -16.14
C LYS A 415 23.82 6.79 -15.85
N SER A 416 24.24 5.63 -15.31
CA SER A 416 25.61 5.38 -14.86
C SER A 416 26.09 4.03 -15.39
N ILE A 417 27.39 3.90 -15.66
CA ILE A 417 28.05 2.63 -16.00
C ILE A 417 27.81 1.58 -14.90
N SER A 418 27.79 1.98 -13.62
CA SER A 418 27.42 1.09 -12.51
C SER A 418 25.95 0.66 -12.58
N GLY A 419 25.08 1.54 -13.08
CA GLY A 419 23.68 1.24 -13.38
C GLY A 419 23.55 0.24 -14.52
N LEU A 420 24.29 0.44 -15.61
CA LEU A 420 24.31 -0.47 -16.78
C LEU A 420 24.84 -1.86 -16.40
N LEU A 421 25.84 -1.94 -15.52
CA LEU A 421 26.35 -3.22 -15.00
C LEU A 421 25.34 -3.95 -14.10
N LYS A 422 24.46 -3.21 -13.42
CA LYS A 422 23.42 -3.76 -12.54
C LYS A 422 22.15 -4.12 -13.30
N ASP A 423 21.83 -3.38 -14.36
CA ASP A 423 20.68 -3.57 -15.24
C ASP A 423 21.03 -4.53 -16.37
N ARG A 424 20.64 -5.81 -16.22
CA ARG A 424 20.83 -6.83 -17.25
C ARG A 424 19.63 -6.98 -18.20
N ARG A 425 18.66 -6.07 -18.14
CA ARG A 425 17.44 -6.16 -18.96
C ARG A 425 17.76 -5.91 -20.44
N ASP A 426 18.68 -4.98 -20.74
CA ASP A 426 19.15 -4.72 -22.09
C ASP A 426 20.52 -5.36 -22.33
N THR A 427 20.51 -6.67 -22.58
CA THR A 427 21.72 -7.44 -22.89
C THR A 427 22.42 -6.92 -24.15
N LEU A 428 21.67 -6.37 -25.12
CA LEU A 428 22.22 -5.86 -26.36
C LEU A 428 23.04 -4.59 -26.12
N GLN A 429 22.51 -3.61 -25.39
CA GLN A 429 23.26 -2.40 -25.02
C GLN A 429 24.49 -2.74 -24.16
N PHE A 430 24.35 -3.69 -23.24
CA PHE A 430 25.46 -4.16 -22.42
C PHE A 430 26.60 -4.73 -23.29
N TRP A 431 26.29 -5.66 -24.20
CA TRP A 431 27.29 -6.23 -25.10
C TRP A 431 27.86 -5.23 -26.09
N THR A 432 27.03 -4.31 -26.61
CA THR A 432 27.48 -3.24 -27.51
C THR A 432 28.46 -2.32 -26.80
N PHE A 433 28.19 -1.95 -25.54
CA PHE A 433 29.09 -1.14 -24.73
C PHE A 433 30.44 -1.84 -24.51
N TRP A 434 30.43 -3.13 -24.16
CA TRP A 434 31.66 -3.91 -23.99
C TRP A 434 32.42 -4.11 -25.28
N LEU A 435 31.73 -4.36 -26.39
CA LEU A 435 32.32 -4.50 -27.71
C LEU A 435 33.05 -3.22 -28.10
N VAL A 436 32.36 -2.08 -28.05
CA VAL A 436 32.95 -0.77 -28.33
C VAL A 436 34.12 -0.47 -27.38
N GLY A 437 33.99 -0.79 -26.09
CA GLY A 437 35.06 -0.60 -25.11
C GLY A 437 36.33 -1.40 -25.42
N ILE A 438 36.18 -2.68 -25.79
CA ILE A 438 37.30 -3.58 -26.11
C ILE A 438 37.96 -3.15 -27.43
N PHE A 439 37.17 -2.95 -28.50
CA PHE A 439 37.71 -2.56 -29.81
C PHE A 439 38.32 -1.16 -29.77
N GLY A 440 37.69 -0.21 -29.08
CA GLY A 440 38.23 1.13 -28.87
C GLY A 440 39.54 1.11 -28.11
N SER A 441 39.62 0.36 -27.01
CA SER A 441 40.86 0.22 -26.22
C SER A 441 41.99 -0.45 -27.03
N LEU A 442 41.67 -1.48 -27.81
CA LEU A 442 42.65 -2.13 -28.69
C LEU A 442 43.16 -1.17 -29.77
N SER A 443 42.29 -0.36 -30.37
CA SER A 443 42.71 0.64 -31.36
C SER A 443 43.67 1.67 -30.76
N VAL A 444 43.34 2.23 -29.60
CA VAL A 444 44.19 3.24 -28.94
C VAL A 444 45.55 2.68 -28.57
N THR A 445 45.60 1.44 -28.05
CA THR A 445 46.87 0.79 -27.69
C THR A 445 47.74 0.49 -28.91
N LEU A 446 47.14 0.07 -30.03
CA LEU A 446 47.85 -0.12 -31.29
C LEU A 446 48.40 1.20 -31.86
N THR A 447 47.60 2.27 -31.87
CA THR A 447 48.07 3.59 -32.31
C THR A 447 49.21 4.10 -31.43
N PHE A 448 49.11 3.92 -30.10
CA PHE A 448 50.17 4.29 -29.19
C PHE A 448 51.48 3.52 -29.46
N ALA A 449 51.40 2.21 -29.66
CA ALA A 449 52.56 1.39 -30.00
C ALA A 449 53.21 1.83 -31.33
N GLN A 450 52.42 2.18 -32.33
CA GLN A 450 52.92 2.71 -33.61
C GLN A 450 53.69 4.02 -33.41
N VAL A 451 53.17 4.95 -32.60
CA VAL A 451 53.84 6.23 -32.30
C VAL A 451 55.17 5.99 -31.57
N VAL A 452 55.22 5.07 -30.61
CA VAL A 452 56.47 4.73 -29.90
C VAL A 452 57.50 4.13 -30.85
N MET A 453 57.10 3.20 -31.73
CA MET A 453 58.01 2.62 -32.71
C MET A 453 58.55 3.68 -33.69
N GLN A 454 57.70 4.59 -34.16
CA GLN A 454 58.13 5.69 -35.03
C GLN A 454 59.12 6.64 -34.32
N ALA A 455 58.84 6.99 -33.06
CA ALA A 455 59.75 7.82 -32.26
C ALA A 455 61.11 7.15 -32.07
N TYR A 456 61.13 5.83 -31.84
CA TYR A 456 62.37 5.06 -31.73
C TYR A 456 63.17 5.05 -33.04
N GLN A 457 62.50 4.86 -34.18
CA GLN A 457 63.14 4.90 -35.50
C GLN A 457 63.77 6.27 -35.79
N VAL A 458 63.07 7.36 -35.47
CA VAL A 458 63.60 8.73 -35.63
C VAL A 458 64.80 8.97 -34.71
N SER A 459 64.79 8.44 -33.49
CA SER A 459 65.92 8.58 -32.56
C SER A 459 67.17 7.80 -32.96
N GLN A 460 67.07 6.77 -33.80
CA GLN A 460 68.22 6.02 -34.31
C GLN A 460 68.67 6.45 -35.72
N GLY A 461 67.81 7.15 -36.45
CA GLY A 461 68.10 7.68 -37.79
C GLY A 461 68.77 9.05 -37.81
N ASN A 462 68.87 9.72 -36.65
CA ASN A 462 69.74 10.86 -36.36
C ASN A 462 70.92 10.39 -35.53
#